data_AF-A0A133VEL1-F1
#
_entry.id   AF-A0A133VEL1-F1
#
_cell.length_a   1.000
_cell.length_b   1.000
_cell.length_c   1.000
_cell.angle_alpha   90.00
_cell.angle_beta   90.00
_cell.angle_gamma   90.00
#
_symmetry.space_group_name_H-M   'P 1'
#
loop_
_entity.id
_entity.type
_entity.pdbx_description
1 polymer ?
#
loop_
_entity_poly.entity_id
_entity_poly.type
_entity_poly.pdbx_seq_one_letter_code
_entity_poly.pdbx_strand_id
1 'polypeptide(L)'
;MSPAEFGISWASFLEGDWFRLLSFMFVHVRGEHLITNLVALILVGVMAHELGFSSAKILGVFFSVSILSILPLLLLTPAQFVGASASIYGLLGAGVVELRRRGILPLTLLGLLTLVILASSGADIATLSLLAATLMLAAHTIALFLGAIYQIETSKSRP
;
A
#
# COMPACT_ATOMS: atom_id res chain seq x y z
N MET A 1 0.51 8.84 -24.45
CA MET A 1 1.10 7.99 -23.40
C MET A 1 0.14 7.96 -22.23
N SER A 2 -0.26 6.78 -21.80
CA SER A 2 -1.05 6.61 -20.59
C SER A 2 -0.15 6.80 -19.36
N PRO A 3 -0.61 7.42 -18.26
CA PRO A 3 0.19 7.56 -17.03
C PRO A 3 0.71 6.23 -16.48
N ALA A 4 -0.01 5.14 -16.78
CA ALA A 4 0.36 3.78 -16.41
C ALA A 4 1.78 3.43 -16.91
N GLU A 5 2.16 3.88 -18.11
CA GLU A 5 3.46 3.60 -18.73
C GLU A 5 4.66 4.08 -17.91
N PHE A 6 4.46 4.89 -16.87
CA PHE A 6 5.51 5.31 -15.91
C PHE A 6 5.62 4.41 -14.67
N GLY A 7 4.74 3.42 -14.54
CA GLY A 7 4.77 2.40 -13.50
C GLY A 7 5.90 1.39 -13.69
N ILE A 8 6.02 0.45 -12.74
CA ILE A 8 7.01 -0.62 -12.79
C ILE A 8 6.36 -1.92 -13.29
N SER A 9 6.97 -2.55 -14.28
CA SER A 9 6.70 -3.92 -14.71
C SER A 9 8.01 -4.70 -14.80
N TRP A 10 7.93 -6.03 -14.94
CA TRP A 10 9.14 -6.84 -15.12
C TRP A 10 9.91 -6.44 -16.39
N ALA A 11 9.18 -6.12 -17.46
CA ALA A 11 9.78 -5.64 -18.71
C ALA A 11 10.55 -4.32 -18.50
N SER A 12 9.91 -3.31 -17.89
CA SER A 12 10.59 -2.03 -17.63
C SER A 12 11.80 -2.20 -16.71
N PHE A 13 11.71 -3.11 -15.74
CA PHE A 13 12.85 -3.41 -14.86
C PHE A 13 14.05 -3.96 -15.66
N LEU A 14 13.82 -4.92 -16.57
CA LEU A 14 14.86 -5.49 -17.42
C LEU A 14 15.42 -4.50 -18.45
N GLU A 15 14.63 -3.50 -18.85
CA GLU A 15 15.05 -2.40 -19.72
C GLU A 15 15.94 -1.35 -19.02
N GLY A 16 16.16 -1.49 -17.70
CA GLY A 16 17.03 -0.61 -16.92
C GLY A 16 16.30 0.46 -16.13
N ASP A 17 14.95 0.48 -16.13
CA ASP A 17 14.15 1.44 -15.38
C ASP A 17 13.96 1.03 -13.91
N TRP A 18 15.02 0.55 -13.25
CA TRP A 18 14.99 0.09 -11.86
C TRP A 18 14.56 1.18 -10.87
N PHE A 19 14.77 2.46 -11.19
CA PHE A 19 14.32 3.59 -10.37
C PHE A 19 12.80 3.61 -10.17
N ARG A 20 12.05 2.96 -11.08
CA ARG A 20 10.60 2.87 -10.98
C ARG A 20 10.12 2.02 -9.81
N LEU A 21 10.97 1.15 -9.25
CA LEU A 21 10.69 0.49 -7.97
C LEU A 21 10.50 1.51 -6.83
N LEU A 22 11.11 2.68 -6.91
CA LEU A 22 10.93 3.75 -5.93
C LEU A 22 9.82 4.73 -6.34
N SER A 23 9.63 4.99 -7.63
CA SER A 23 8.70 6.02 -8.08
C SER A 23 7.28 5.53 -8.38
N PHE A 24 7.05 4.22 -8.57
CA PHE A 24 5.74 3.70 -8.98
C PHE A 24 4.60 4.10 -8.03
N MET A 25 4.91 4.23 -6.74
CA MET A 25 3.95 4.63 -5.70
C MET A 25 3.37 6.04 -5.89
N PHE A 26 4.00 6.87 -6.71
CA PHE A 26 3.51 8.22 -7.05
C PHE A 26 2.74 8.25 -8.37
N VAL A 27 2.83 7.19 -9.18
CA VAL A 27 2.16 7.10 -10.48
C VAL A 27 0.72 6.62 -10.28
N HIS A 28 -0.24 7.22 -10.98
CA HIS A 28 -1.66 6.84 -10.89
C HIS A 28 -2.29 6.81 -12.28
N VAL A 29 -3.08 5.77 -12.57
CA VAL A 29 -3.71 5.57 -13.89
C VAL A 29 -4.75 6.63 -14.23
N ARG A 30 -5.45 7.15 -13.22
CA ARG A 30 -6.64 7.99 -13.34
C ARG A 30 -6.72 8.99 -12.19
N GLY A 31 -7.38 10.12 -12.41
CA GLY A 31 -7.50 11.19 -11.41
C GLY A 31 -8.25 10.76 -10.16
N GLU A 32 -9.30 9.95 -10.32
CA GLU A 32 -10.07 9.38 -9.22
C GLU A 32 -9.23 8.46 -8.33
N HIS A 33 -8.35 7.63 -8.90
CA HIS A 33 -7.44 6.77 -8.13
C HIS A 33 -6.40 7.59 -7.36
N LEU A 34 -5.94 8.71 -7.93
CA LEU A 34 -5.08 9.64 -7.20
C LEU A 34 -5.83 10.27 -6.01
N ILE A 35 -7.04 10.79 -6.24
CA ILE A 35 -7.84 11.43 -5.17
C ILE A 35 -8.12 10.45 -4.03
N THR A 36 -8.50 9.20 -4.34
CA THR A 36 -8.78 8.21 -3.30
C THR A 36 -7.54 7.85 -2.49
N ASN A 37 -6.37 7.68 -3.13
CA ASN A 37 -5.12 7.47 -2.40
C ASN A 37 -4.70 8.69 -1.57
N LEU A 38 -4.92 9.92 -2.05
CA LEU A 38 -4.62 11.13 -1.27
C LEU A 38 -5.49 11.22 -0.02
N VAL A 39 -6.80 11.00 -0.15
CA VAL A 39 -7.73 10.98 0.99
C VAL A 39 -7.35 9.87 1.97
N ALA A 40 -7.10 8.65 1.47
CA ALA A 40 -6.69 7.53 2.31
C ALA A 40 -5.36 7.79 3.03
N LEU A 41 -4.38 8.39 2.35
CA LEU A 41 -3.09 8.74 2.94
C LEU A 41 -3.25 9.80 4.04
N ILE A 42 -4.13 10.79 3.88
CA ILE A 42 -4.45 11.76 4.93
C ILE A 42 -5.06 11.06 6.15
N LEU A 43 -6.07 10.22 5.95
CA LEU A 43 -6.75 9.51 7.03
C LEU A 43 -5.80 8.59 7.80
N VAL A 44 -4.98 7.82 7.07
CA VAL A 44 -3.98 6.93 7.64
C VAL A 44 -2.84 7.71 8.28
N GLY A 45 -2.49 8.89 7.76
CA GLY A 45 -1.53 9.80 8.37
C GLY A 45 -2.00 10.34 9.72
N VAL A 46 -3.27 10.78 9.81
CA VAL A 46 -3.90 11.19 11.07
C VAL A 46 -3.93 10.02 12.06
N MET A 47 -4.35 8.83 11.61
CA MET A 47 -4.31 7.64 12.44
C MET A 47 -2.89 7.34 12.94
N ALA A 48 -1.89 7.36 12.07
CA ALA A 48 -0.49 7.11 12.44
C ALA A 48 0.00 8.13 13.48
N HIS A 49 -0.38 9.40 13.34
CA HIS A 49 -0.09 10.45 14.30
C HIS A 49 -0.71 10.15 15.68
N GLU A 50 -2.00 9.83 15.75
CA GLU A 50 -2.70 9.45 17.01
C GLU A 50 -2.10 8.19 17.66
N LEU A 51 -1.59 7.28 16.83
CA LEU A 51 -0.87 6.08 17.25
C LEU A 51 0.59 6.34 17.62
N GLY A 52 1.07 7.59 17.59
CA GLY A 52 2.43 7.95 18.00
C GLY A 52 3.52 7.36 17.09
N PHE A 53 3.20 7.20 15.80
CA PHE A 53 4.19 6.80 14.79
C PHE A 53 5.09 7.99 14.46
N SER A 54 6.39 7.75 14.43
CA SER A 54 7.34 8.77 13.98
C SER A 54 7.30 8.91 12.46
N SER A 55 7.70 10.08 11.95
CA SER A 55 7.84 10.29 10.49
C SER A 55 8.77 9.27 9.84
N ALA A 56 9.84 8.86 10.53
CA ALA A 56 10.75 7.81 10.05
C ALA A 56 10.05 6.45 9.90
N LYS A 57 9.15 6.10 10.83
CA LYS A 57 8.34 4.88 10.72
C LYS A 57 7.37 4.97 9.55
N ILE A 58 6.69 6.11 9.40
CA ILE A 58 5.75 6.32 8.30
C ILE A 58 6.46 6.19 6.95
N LEU A 59 7.60 6.88 6.76
CA LEU A 59 8.40 6.78 5.54
C LEU A 59 8.97 5.38 5.33
N GLY A 60 9.46 4.74 6.40
CA GLY A 60 9.96 3.38 6.36
C GLY A 60 8.92 2.40 5.83
N VAL A 61 7.70 2.44 6.39
CA VAL A 61 6.57 1.64 5.90
C VAL A 61 6.21 2.03 4.47
N PHE A 62 6.11 3.34 4.19
CA PHE A 62 5.67 3.85 2.89
C PHE A 62 6.52 3.31 1.74
N PHE A 63 7.84 3.27 1.88
CA PHE A 63 8.74 2.76 0.85
C PHE A 63 8.92 1.25 0.93
N SER A 64 9.34 0.71 2.10
CA SER A 64 9.75 -0.70 2.19
C SER A 64 8.59 -1.66 1.98
N VAL A 65 7.45 -1.43 2.63
CA VAL A 65 6.29 -2.33 2.50
C VAL A 65 5.71 -2.28 1.10
N SER A 66 5.68 -1.11 0.48
CA SER A 66 5.20 -0.93 -0.90
C SER A 66 6.02 -1.75 -1.89
N ILE A 67 7.35 -1.61 -1.85
CA ILE A 67 8.28 -2.36 -2.71
C ILE A 67 8.15 -3.87 -2.44
N LEU A 68 8.31 -4.28 -1.18
CA LEU A 68 8.32 -5.69 -0.81
C LEU A 68 7.00 -6.40 -1.13
N SER A 69 5.88 -5.68 -1.08
CA SER A 69 4.56 -6.25 -1.39
C SER A 69 4.38 -6.60 -2.86
N ILE A 70 5.01 -5.85 -3.78
CA ILE A 70 4.88 -6.07 -5.22
C ILE A 70 5.99 -6.96 -5.79
N LEU A 71 7.16 -7.09 -5.15
CA LEU A 71 8.28 -7.88 -5.67
C LEU A 71 7.91 -9.30 -6.14
N PRO A 72 7.21 -10.15 -5.36
CA PRO A 72 6.84 -11.47 -5.83
C PRO A 72 5.89 -11.41 -7.04
N LEU A 73 4.98 -10.44 -7.08
CA LEU A 73 4.01 -10.29 -8.18
C LEU A 73 4.68 -9.73 -9.44
N LEU A 74 5.66 -8.84 -9.27
CA LEU A 74 6.50 -8.29 -10.33
C LEU A 74 7.28 -9.40 -11.02
N LEU A 75 7.84 -10.35 -10.27
CA LEU A 75 8.63 -11.46 -10.82
C LEU A 75 7.77 -12.53 -11.50
N LEU A 76 6.52 -12.70 -11.07
CA LEU A 76 5.66 -13.80 -11.49
C LEU A 76 4.63 -13.41 -12.56
N THR A 77 4.52 -12.13 -12.90
CA THR A 77 3.47 -11.64 -13.81
C THR A 77 3.97 -10.52 -14.73
N PRO A 78 3.37 -10.36 -15.91
CA PRO A 78 3.64 -9.22 -16.78
C PRO A 78 2.91 -7.94 -16.31
N ALA A 79 2.34 -7.93 -15.11
CA ALA A 79 1.54 -6.80 -14.62
C ALA A 79 2.40 -5.56 -14.38
N GLN A 80 1.75 -4.42 -14.48
CA GLN A 80 2.34 -3.12 -14.21
C GLN A 80 1.76 -2.58 -12.90
N PHE A 81 2.62 -2.14 -12.00
CA PHE A 81 2.28 -1.68 -10.67
C PHE A 81 2.43 -0.17 -10.57
N VAL A 82 1.45 0.46 -9.94
CA VAL A 82 1.34 1.90 -9.74
C VAL A 82 0.54 2.19 -8.47
N GLY A 83 0.75 3.36 -7.90
CA GLY A 83 -0.09 3.93 -6.85
C GLY A 83 0.39 3.66 -5.43
N ALA A 84 -0.02 4.54 -4.52
CA ALA A 84 0.39 4.53 -3.11
C ALA A 84 -0.38 3.51 -2.25
N SER A 85 -1.31 2.76 -2.85
CA SER A 85 -2.25 1.91 -2.11
C SER A 85 -1.51 0.83 -1.29
N ALA A 86 -0.49 0.17 -1.81
CA ALA A 86 0.30 -0.78 -1.02
C ALA A 86 0.90 -0.13 0.25
N SER A 87 1.42 1.09 0.15
CA SER A 87 1.93 1.86 1.29
C SER A 87 0.85 2.13 2.34
N ILE A 88 -0.35 2.50 1.89
CA ILE A 88 -1.52 2.76 2.74
C ILE A 88 -1.93 1.49 3.50
N TYR A 89 -2.00 0.34 2.83
CA TYR A 89 -2.31 -0.94 3.47
C TYR A 89 -1.22 -1.36 4.45
N GLY A 90 0.05 -1.08 4.15
CA GLY A 90 1.15 -1.27 5.09
C GLY A 90 0.98 -0.47 6.37
N LEU A 91 0.63 0.82 6.27
CA LEU A 91 0.38 1.68 7.43
C LEU A 91 -0.85 1.23 8.23
N LEU A 92 -1.90 0.77 7.56
CA LEU A 92 -3.07 0.16 8.21
C LEU A 92 -2.68 -1.09 9.00
N GLY A 93 -1.87 -1.98 8.41
CA GLY A 93 -1.37 -3.19 9.06
C GLY A 93 -0.53 -2.88 10.29
N ALA A 94 0.33 -1.87 10.21
CA ALA A 94 1.07 -1.36 11.36
C ALA A 94 0.13 -0.80 12.44
N GLY A 95 -0.91 -0.06 12.04
CA GLY A 95 -1.92 0.49 12.93
C GLY A 95 -2.71 -0.58 13.69
N VAL A 96 -3.06 -1.69 13.03
CA VAL A 96 -3.77 -2.83 13.65
C VAL A 96 -2.97 -3.40 14.82
N VAL A 97 -1.66 -3.58 14.63
CA VAL A 97 -0.77 -4.10 15.68
C VAL A 97 -0.70 -3.12 16.86
N GLU A 98 -0.57 -1.82 16.59
CA GLU A 98 -0.46 -0.81 17.64
C GLU A 98 -1.77 -0.67 18.44
N LEU A 99 -2.93 -0.63 17.80
CA LEU A 99 -4.22 -0.60 18.49
C LEU A 99 -4.40 -1.83 19.38
N ARG A 100 -4.05 -3.02 18.86
CA ARG A 100 -4.12 -4.25 19.64
C ARG A 100 -3.24 -4.20 20.88
N ARG A 101 -2.03 -3.62 20.79
CA ARG A 101 -1.14 -3.43 21.95
C ARG A 101 -1.71 -2.50 23.00
N ARG A 102 -2.52 -1.52 22.59
CA ARG A 102 -3.23 -0.61 23.50
C ARG A 102 -4.52 -1.21 24.08
N GLY A 103 -4.81 -2.49 23.81
CA GLY A 103 -6.05 -3.14 24.24
C GLY A 103 -7.30 -2.67 23.50
N ILE A 104 -7.14 -1.92 22.41
CA ILE A 104 -8.26 -1.40 21.62
C ILE A 104 -8.55 -2.41 20.51
N LEU A 105 -9.80 -2.91 20.47
CA LEU A 105 -10.25 -3.74 19.36
C LEU A 105 -10.31 -2.86 18.09
N PRO A 106 -9.58 -3.20 17.01
CA PRO A 106 -9.44 -2.33 15.84
C PRO A 106 -10.69 -2.37 14.93
N LEU A 107 -11.90 -2.44 15.48
CA LEU A 107 -13.14 -2.51 14.69
C LEU A 107 -13.35 -1.24 13.84
N THR A 108 -12.95 -0.07 14.33
CA THR A 108 -12.89 1.18 13.56
C THR A 108 -11.85 1.15 12.45
N LEU A 109 -10.71 0.48 12.69
CA LEU A 109 -9.68 0.24 11.69
C LEU A 109 -10.17 -0.71 10.59
N LEU A 110 -11.01 -1.69 10.94
CA LEU A 110 -11.67 -2.59 10.00
C LEU A 110 -12.62 -1.81 9.07
N GLY A 111 -13.39 -0.86 9.62
CA GLY A 111 -14.24 0.05 8.82
C GLY A 111 -13.44 0.98 7.89
N LEU A 112 -12.29 1.49 8.36
CA LEU A 112 -11.33 2.25 7.55
C LEU A 112 -10.69 1.39 6.46
N LEU A 113 -10.33 0.14 6.79
CA LEU A 113 -9.86 -0.87 5.84
C LEU A 113 -10.91 -1.11 4.75
N THR A 114 -12.17 -1.31 5.14
CA THR A 114 -13.28 -1.53 4.22
C THR A 114 -13.56 -0.30 3.35
N LEU A 115 -13.51 0.92 3.90
CA LEU A 115 -13.63 2.17 3.14
C LEU A 115 -12.49 2.36 2.14
N VAL A 116 -11.25 2.06 2.54
CA VAL A 116 -10.06 2.13 1.66
C VAL A 116 -10.14 1.05 0.57
N ILE A 117 -10.57 -0.16 0.90
CA ILE A 117 -10.80 -1.27 -0.05
C ILE A 117 -11.90 -0.92 -1.06
N LEU A 118 -12.99 -0.28 -0.62
CA LEU A 118 -14.08 0.14 -1.51
C LEU A 118 -13.68 1.35 -2.37
N ALA A 119 -12.87 2.27 -1.84
CA ALA A 119 -12.38 3.43 -2.57
C ALA A 119 -11.25 3.11 -3.56
N SER A 120 -10.42 2.10 -3.29
CA SER A 120 -9.39 1.60 -4.21
C SER A 120 -9.95 0.74 -5.34
N SER A 121 -11.22 0.32 -5.22
CA SER A 121 -11.86 -0.63 -6.13
C SER A 121 -13.06 -0.05 -6.89
N GLY A 122 -13.57 1.11 -6.48
CA GLY A 122 -14.76 1.75 -7.05
C GLY A 122 -14.65 2.23 -8.51
N ALA A 123 -13.45 2.29 -9.09
CA ALA A 123 -13.25 2.62 -10.51
C ALA A 123 -12.85 1.43 -11.39
N ASP A 124 -12.48 0.29 -10.79
CA ASP A 124 -11.71 -0.76 -11.48
C ASP A 124 -12.39 -2.14 -11.53
N ILE A 125 -13.27 -2.50 -10.57
CA ILE A 125 -13.88 -3.85 -10.55
C ILE A 125 -14.84 -4.08 -11.74
N ALA A 126 -15.38 -3.02 -12.35
CA ALA A 126 -16.28 -3.16 -13.50
C ALA A 126 -15.57 -3.41 -14.84
N THR A 127 -14.25 -3.15 -14.92
CA THR A 127 -13.49 -3.17 -16.19
C THR A 127 -12.20 -3.98 -16.16
N LEU A 128 -11.72 -4.40 -14.98
CA LEU A 128 -10.52 -5.21 -14.84
C LEU A 128 -10.77 -6.69 -15.17
N SER A 129 -9.76 -7.34 -15.74
CA SER A 129 -9.73 -8.80 -15.84
C SER A 129 -9.65 -9.42 -14.43
N LEU A 130 -10.16 -10.64 -14.27
CA LEU A 130 -10.06 -11.40 -13.02
C LEU A 130 -8.61 -11.48 -12.50
N LEU A 131 -7.64 -11.56 -13.43
CA LEU A 131 -6.22 -11.56 -13.12
C LEU A 131 -5.79 -10.25 -12.45
N ALA A 132 -6.14 -9.10 -13.03
CA ALA A 132 -5.75 -7.80 -12.48
C ALA A 132 -6.37 -7.56 -11.09
N ALA A 133 -7.64 -7.94 -10.90
CA ALA A 133 -8.30 -7.87 -9.60
C ALA A 133 -7.61 -8.77 -8.55
N THR A 134 -7.20 -9.99 -8.95
CA THR A 134 -6.50 -10.93 -8.07
C THR A 134 -5.13 -10.40 -7.66
N LEU A 135 -4.37 -9.82 -8.59
CA LEU A 135 -3.05 -9.26 -8.30
C LEU A 135 -3.13 -8.03 -7.41
N MET A 136 -4.14 -7.19 -7.61
CA MET A 136 -4.43 -6.04 -6.75
C MET A 136 -4.69 -6.51 -5.31
N LEU A 137 -5.63 -7.44 -5.13
CA LEU A 137 -5.95 -8.00 -3.81
C LEU A 137 -4.72 -8.65 -3.15
N ALA A 138 -3.93 -9.39 -3.92
CA ALA A 138 -2.71 -10.02 -3.42
C ALA A 138 -1.71 -8.98 -2.92
N ALA A 139 -1.42 -7.94 -3.71
CA ALA A 139 -0.48 -6.87 -3.33
C ALA A 139 -0.91 -6.18 -2.03
N HIS A 140 -2.19 -5.83 -1.93
CA HIS A 140 -2.77 -5.19 -0.75
C HIS A 140 -2.75 -6.07 0.50
N THR A 141 -3.05 -7.36 0.33
CA THR A 141 -3.01 -8.33 1.43
C THR A 141 -1.59 -8.52 1.94
N ILE A 142 -0.63 -8.70 1.04
CA ILE A 142 0.79 -8.82 1.39
C ILE A 142 1.25 -7.56 2.11
N ALA A 143 0.91 -6.38 1.59
CA ALA A 143 1.26 -5.11 2.21
C ALA A 143 0.71 -4.98 3.63
N LEU A 144 -0.56 -5.37 3.87
CA LEU A 144 -1.16 -5.37 5.20
C LEU A 144 -0.35 -6.23 6.19
N PHE A 145 0.01 -7.45 5.80
CA PHE A 145 0.82 -8.35 6.63
C PHE A 145 2.23 -7.83 6.87
N LEU A 146 2.89 -7.33 5.84
CA LEU A 146 4.24 -6.75 5.95
C LEU A 146 4.25 -5.51 6.86
N GLY A 147 3.22 -4.68 6.80
CA GLY A 147 3.02 -3.56 7.71
C GLY A 147 2.88 -3.99 9.17
N ALA A 148 2.10 -5.03 9.42
CA ALA A 148 1.96 -5.62 10.75
C ALA A 148 3.30 -6.16 11.26
N ILE A 149 4.05 -6.91 10.44
CA ILE A 149 5.38 -7.42 10.76
C ILE A 149 6.34 -6.25 11.07
N TYR A 150 6.37 -5.22 10.22
CA TYR A 150 7.20 -4.03 10.42
C TYR A 150 6.93 -3.39 11.80
N GLN A 151 5.65 -3.24 12.17
CA GLN A 151 5.30 -2.70 13.49
C GLN A 151 5.78 -3.62 14.61
N ILE A 152 5.58 -4.93 14.52
CA ILE A 152 6.02 -5.89 15.54
C ILE A 152 7.52 -5.78 15.79
N GLU A 153 8.33 -5.74 14.73
CA GLU A 153 9.79 -5.71 14.85
C GLU A 153 10.31 -4.35 15.34
N THR A 154 9.77 -3.24 14.83
CA THR A 154 10.25 -1.88 15.19
C THR A 154 9.73 -1.35 16.51
N SER A 155 8.87 -2.10 17.20
CA SER A 155 8.30 -1.72 18.49
C SER A 155 8.87 -2.55 19.66
N LYS A 156 9.73 -3.53 19.38
CA LYS A 156 10.54 -4.23 20.42
C LYS A 156 11.67 -3.36 20.96
N SER A 157 11.98 -2.26 20.28
CA SER A 157 13.13 -1.38 20.53
C SER A 157 12.79 -0.08 21.29
N ARG A 158 11.56 0.05 21.82
CA ARG A 158 11.21 1.13 22.75
C ARG A 158 11.31 0.59 24.19
N PRO A 159 12.21 1.13 25.04
CA PRO A 159 12.28 0.77 26.46
C PRO A 159 11.00 1.14 27.21
#